data_AF-A0A2M7H9F3-F1
#
_entry.id   AF-A0A2M7H9F3-F1
#
_cell.length_a   1.000
_cell.length_b   1.000
_cell.length_c   1.000
_cell.angle_alpha   90.00
_cell.angle_beta   90.00
_cell.angle_gamma   90.00
#
_symmetry.space_group_name_H-M   'P 1'
#
loop_
_entity.id
_entity.type
_entity.pdbx_description
1 polymer ?
#
loop_
_entity_poly.entity_id
_entity_poly.type
_entity_poly.pdbx_seq_one_letter_code
_entity_poly.pdbx_strand_id
1 'polypeptide(L)' 'MFGLGTTELLLILLIVILLFGAGKLPQLGAGLAKGISNFRKTMKDDAPAEKMDSGAADKKE' A
#
# COMPACT_ATOMS: atom_id res chain seq x y z
N MET A 1 -6.72 -0.51 -26.04
CA MET A 1 -5.60 0.14 -26.75
C MET A 1 -4.59 0.76 -25.78
N PHE A 2 -4.14 0.00 -24.77
CA PHE A 2 -2.90 0.26 -24.02
C PHE A 2 -2.63 -1.00 -23.18
N GLY A 3 -2.09 -2.03 -23.83
CA GLY A 3 -1.75 -3.29 -23.18
C GLY A 3 -0.41 -3.12 -22.47
N LEU A 4 -0.40 -2.38 -21.36
CA LEU A 4 0.73 -2.44 -20.44
C LEU A 4 0.66 -3.82 -19.78
N GLY A 5 1.48 -4.74 -20.28
CA GLY A 5 1.66 -6.02 -19.65
C GLY A 5 2.33 -5.88 -18.30
N THR A 6 2.26 -6.94 -17.50
CA THR A 6 2.98 -7.05 -16.23
C THR A 6 4.48 -6.80 -16.39
N THR A 7 5.04 -7.17 -17.54
CA THR A 7 6.46 -6.94 -17.88
C THR A 7 6.79 -5.46 -18.07
N GLU A 8 6.00 -4.72 -18.85
CA GLU A 8 6.20 -3.28 -19.05
C GLU A 8 6.04 -2.50 -17.75
N LEU A 9 5.06 -2.88 -16.92
CA LEU A 9 4.85 -2.27 -15.60
C LEU A 9 6.08 -2.48 -14.68
N LEU A 10 6.66 -3.68 -14.69
CA LEU A 10 7.89 -3.98 -13.94
C LEU A 10 9.09 -3.17 -14.43
N LEU A 11 9.23 -3.00 -15.75
CA LEU A 11 10.27 -2.18 -16.36
C LEU A 11 10.16 -0.71 -15.93
N ILE A 12 8.95 -0.15 -15.95
CA ILE A 12 8.70 1.21 -15.48
C ILE A 12 9.01 1.32 -13.98
N LEU A 13 8.56 0.36 -13.17
CA LEU A 13 8.85 0.32 -11.74
C LEU A 13 10.36 0.29 -11.46
N LEU A 14 11.13 -0.48 -12.24
CA LEU A 14 12.58 -0.53 -12.12
C LEU A 14 13.22 0.84 -12.39
N ILE A 15 12.79 1.55 -13.43
CA ILE A 15 13.28 2.91 -13.73
C ILE A 15 12.94 3.86 -12.60
N VAL A 16 11.71 3.81 -12.08
CA VAL A 16 11.28 4.65 -10.95
C VAL A 16 12.13 4.36 -9.71
N ILE A 17 12.42 3.09 -9.41
CA ILE A 17 13.31 2.71 -8.31
C ILE A 17 14.74 3.25 -8.51
N LEU A 18 15.26 3.28 -9.74
CA LEU A 18 16.59 3.84 -10.01
C LEU A 18 16.63 5.37 -9.82
N LEU A 19 15.57 6.07 -10.23
CA LEU A 19 15.49 7.54 -10.09
C LEU A 19 15.29 8.00 -8.65
N PHE A 20 14.38 7.36 -7.92
CA PHE A 20 14.03 7.74 -6.56
C PHE A 20 14.85 6.99 -5.50
N GLY A 21 15.44 5.84 -5.85
CA GLY A 21 16.10 4.92 -4.94
C GLY A 21 15.13 3.93 -4.29
N ALA A 22 15.61 2.69 -4.06
CA ALA A 22 14.81 1.59 -3.51
C ALA A 22 14.18 1.87 -2.12
N GLY A 23 14.75 2.80 -1.35
CA GLY A 23 14.23 3.18 -0.03
C GLY A 23 13.11 4.23 -0.05
N LYS A 24 13.01 5.07 -1.10
CA LYS A 24 12.06 6.20 -1.10
C LYS A 24 10.63 5.76 -1.35
N LEU A 25 10.40 4.83 -2.28
CA LEU A 25 9.05 4.28 -2.54
C LEU A 25 8.40 3.67 -1.29
N PRO A 26 9.03 2.74 -0.54
CA PRO A 26 8.41 2.17 0.66
C PRO A 26 8.25 3.21 1.78
N GLN A 27 9.17 4.18 1.90
CA GLN A 27 9.05 5.27 2.88
C GLN A 27 7.83 6.16 2.60
N LEU A 28 7.61 6.52 1.34
CA LEU A 28 6.42 7.27 0.90
C LEU A 28 5.14 6.44 1.08
N GLY A 29 5.19 5.16 0.68
CA GLY A 29 4.07 4.22 0.82
C GLY A 29 3.65 4.02 2.27
N ALA A 30 4.58 3.89 3.21
CA ALA A 30 4.28 3.75 4.64
C ALA A 30 3.57 4.98 5.21
N GLY A 31 3.98 6.19 4.83
CA GLY A 31 3.32 7.43 5.23
C GLY A 31 1.89 7.54 4.68
N LEU A 32 1.71 7.24 3.39
CA LEU A 32 0.40 7.22 2.74
C LEU A 32 -0.51 6.14 3.33
N ALA A 33 0.00 4.93 3.56
CA ALA A 33 -0.75 3.82 4.14
C ALA A 33 -1.25 4.16 5.55
N LYS A 34 -0.41 4.80 6.38
CA LYS A 34 -0.81 5.25 7.72
C LYS A 34 -1.89 6.33 7.66
N GLY A 35 -1.77 7.29 6.73
CA GLY A 35 -2.80 8.31 6.49
C GLY A 35 -4.13 7.70 6.03
N ILE A 36 -4.10 6.78 5.07
CA ILE A 36 -5.29 6.07 4.57
C ILE A 36 -5.90 5.19 5.67
N SER A 37 -5.09 4.52 6.49
CA SER A 37 -5.56 3.70 7.61
C SER A 37 -6.30 4.54 8.65
N ASN A 38 -5.71 5.66 9.08
CA ASN A 38 -6.36 6.61 9.99
C ASN A 38 -7.65 7.17 9.39
N PHE A 39 -7.63 7.55 8.11
CA PHE A 39 -8.80 8.07 7.41
C PHE A 39 -9.93 7.03 7.35
N ARG A 40 -9.63 5.78 6.98
CA ARG A 40 -10.60 4.69 6.99
C ARG A 40 -11.15 4.40 8.39
N LYS A 41 -10.34 4.55 9.44
CA LYS A 41 -10.75 4.32 10.82
C LYS A 41 -11.75 5.38 11.29
N THR A 42 -11.45 6.66 11.09
CA THR A 42 -12.36 7.76 11.40
C THR A 42 -13.67 7.65 10.62
N MET A 43 -13.62 7.32 9.32
CA MET A 43 -14.82 7.13 8.51
C MET A 43 -15.65 5.91 8.92
N LYS A 44 -15.05 4.92 9.59
CA LYS A 44 -15.75 3.74 10.11
C LYS A 44 -16.32 3.95 11.51
N ASP A 45 -15.71 4.80 12.34
CA ASP A 45 -16.21 5.09 13.69
C ASP A 45 -17.53 5.89 13.67
N ASP A 46 -17.86 6.57 12.55
CA ASP A 46 -19.18 7.18 12.29
C ASP A 46 -20.27 6.16 11.86
N ALA A 47 -19.92 4.89 11.63
CA ALA A 47 -20.87 3.81 11.35
C ALA A 47 -20.92 2.83 12.54
N PRO A 48 -22.10 2.52 13.11
CA PRO A 48 -22.17 1.65 14.27
C PRO A 48 -21.71 0.23 13.91
N ALA A 49 -20.51 -0.10 14.39
CA ALA A 49 -19.93 -1.42 14.60
C ALA A 49 -20.05 -2.45 13.46
N GLU A 50 -18.97 -2.63 12.70
CA GLU A 50 -18.52 -3.98 12.36
C GLU A 50 -16.99 -4.05 12.28
N LYS A 51 -16.43 -4.86 13.19
CA LYS A 51 -15.01 -5.18 13.27
C LYS A 51 -14.61 -5.91 11.99
N MET A 52 -13.76 -5.31 11.17
CA MET A 52 -12.95 -6.03 10.20
C MET A 52 -11.50 -5.97 10.67
N ASP A 53 -11.19 -6.88 11.57
CA ASP A 53 -9.86 -7.47 11.68
C ASP A 53 -9.71 -8.44 10.51
N SER A 54 -8.79 -8.15 9.59
CA SER A 54 -8.34 -9.10 8.58
C SER A 54 -6.86 -8.84 8.30
N GLY A 55 -6.03 -9.60 9.01
CA GLY A 55 -4.80 -10.21 8.50
C GLY A 55 -3.52 -9.36 8.52
N ALA A 56 -2.57 -9.69 9.39
CA ALA A 56 -1.60 -10.76 9.09
C ALA A 56 -0.53 -10.94 10.20
N ALA A 57 -0.33 -12.21 10.57
CA ALA A 57 0.91 -12.83 11.03
C ALA A 57 1.45 -12.51 12.44
N ASP A 58 0.75 -13.03 13.46
CA ASP A 58 1.42 -13.66 14.61
C ASP A 58 1.20 -15.18 14.50
N LYS A 59 2.19 -15.91 13.98
CA LYS A 59 2.46 -17.29 14.40
C LYS A 59 3.89 -17.67 14.07
N LYS A 60 4.72 -17.51 15.10
CA LYS A 60 6.03 -18.12 15.28
C LYS A 60 5.80 -19.52 15.85
N GLU A 61 5.85 -20.57 15.03
CA GLU A 61 6.17 -21.96 15.40
C GLU A 61 6.73 -22.70 14.18
#